data_AF-A0A6P0Y091-F1
#
_entry.id   AF-A0A6P0Y091-F1
#
_cell.length_a   1.000
_cell.length_b   1.000
_cell.length_c   1.000
_cell.angle_alpha   90.00
_cell.angle_beta   90.00
_cell.angle_gamma   90.00
#
_symmetry.space_group_name_H-M   'P 1'
#
loop_
_entity.id
_entity.type
_entity.pdbx_description
1 polymer ?
#
loop_
_entity_poly.entity_id
_entity_poly.type
_entity_poly.pdbx_seq_one_letter_code
_entity_poly.pdbx_strand_id
1 'polypeptide(L)'
;MCLTCGCSDHSETTLTNIQNDQAEEQYQHTHTLPDGTLITHTHSHSSPHEHHSPAAPHLHAQIHGTTITLEEQILGKNDLLAAQNRHWFQERQILALNLVSSPGSGKTTLLVRTINDLKGQVNFSVIEGDQATLNDAQRIRETGCQVVQINTGTGCHLEAAMIKTAYNDLKPSANSIVMIENVGNLVCPALFDLGESAKVVILSVTE
;
A
#
# COMPACT_ATOMS: atom_id res chain seq x y z
N MET A 1 19.98 -1.32 -5.23
CA MET A 1 20.15 -2.49 -4.35
C MET A 1 20.17 -1.99 -2.91
N CYS A 2 19.10 -2.22 -2.15
CA CYS A 2 19.05 -1.86 -0.74
C CYS A 2 19.96 -2.83 0.04
N LEU A 3 21.06 -2.29 0.59
CA LEU A 3 22.12 -3.07 1.26
C LEU A 3 21.69 -3.66 2.61
N THR A 4 20.48 -3.38 3.08
CA THR A 4 20.02 -3.76 4.43
C THR A 4 19.00 -4.90 4.43
N CYS A 5 18.41 -5.27 3.29
CA CYS A 5 17.36 -6.31 3.26
C CYS A 5 17.42 -7.28 2.07
N GLY A 6 18.21 -7.01 1.02
CA GLY A 6 18.41 -8.00 -0.05
C GLY A 6 17.16 -8.41 -0.85
N CYS A 7 16.03 -7.70 -0.70
CA CYS A 7 14.85 -7.90 -1.55
C CYS A 7 15.02 -7.15 -2.87
N SER A 8 14.90 -7.87 -3.98
CA SER A 8 14.75 -7.33 -5.33
C SER A 8 13.30 -6.89 -5.55
N ASP A 9 13.10 -5.61 -5.89
CA ASP A 9 11.82 -4.99 -6.25
C ASP A 9 11.25 -5.59 -7.54
N HIS A 10 10.52 -6.70 -7.45
CA HIS A 10 9.67 -7.21 -8.53
C HIS A 10 8.34 -7.76 -8.00
N SER A 11 7.68 -7.03 -7.10
CA SER A 11 6.23 -7.17 -6.90
C SER A 11 5.57 -5.85 -7.26
N GLU A 12 4.80 -5.85 -8.35
CA GLU A 12 4.09 -4.65 -8.81
C GLU A 12 2.88 -4.39 -7.91
N THR A 13 2.72 -3.15 -7.44
CA THR A 13 1.50 -2.73 -6.74
C THR A 13 0.32 -2.86 -7.69
N THR A 14 -0.71 -3.59 -7.30
CA THR A 14 -1.92 -3.76 -8.10
C THR A 14 -3.13 -3.17 -7.39
N LEU A 15 -4.10 -2.70 -8.19
CA LEU A 15 -5.35 -2.15 -7.70
C LEU A 15 -6.50 -2.98 -8.22
N THR A 16 -7.34 -3.48 -7.33
CA THR A 16 -8.49 -4.32 -7.69
C THR A 16 -9.78 -3.63 -7.30
N ASN A 17 -10.59 -3.25 -8.30
CA ASN A 17 -11.95 -2.81 -8.08
C ASN A 17 -12.85 -4.03 -7.94
N ILE A 18 -13.34 -4.27 -6.75
CA ILE A 18 -13.98 -5.54 -6.47
C ILE A 18 -15.50 -5.54 -6.73
N GLN A 19 -16.01 -4.48 -7.38
CA GLN A 19 -17.39 -4.44 -7.88
C GLN A 19 -17.56 -5.20 -9.20
N ASN A 20 -16.48 -5.41 -9.94
CA ASN A 20 -16.45 -6.14 -11.20
C ASN A 20 -15.23 -7.08 -11.21
N ASP A 21 -15.38 -8.37 -10.86
CA ASP A 21 -14.82 -9.46 -11.68
C ASP A 21 -14.99 -10.89 -11.13
N GLN A 22 -15.08 -11.82 -12.09
CA GLN A 22 -14.54 -13.17 -12.03
C GLN A 22 -13.22 -13.20 -12.82
N ALA A 23 -12.15 -13.80 -12.28
CA ALA A 23 -11.16 -14.59 -13.04
C ALA A 23 -10.05 -15.16 -12.12
N GLU A 24 -9.73 -16.44 -12.31
CA GLU A 24 -8.39 -17.03 -12.04
C GLU A 24 -7.43 -16.65 -13.18
N GLU A 25 -6.10 -16.55 -12.96
CA GLU A 25 -5.05 -17.04 -13.91
C GLU A 25 -3.65 -17.11 -13.25
N GLN A 26 -2.83 -18.07 -13.70
CA GLN A 26 -1.43 -18.32 -13.31
C GLN A 26 -0.48 -17.78 -14.40
N TYR A 27 0.57 -17.03 -14.02
CA TYR A 27 1.49 -16.42 -14.99
C TYR A 27 2.67 -17.32 -15.39
N GLN A 28 2.87 -17.48 -16.70
CA GLN A 28 4.11 -17.96 -17.35
C GLN A 28 4.68 -16.82 -18.19
N HIS A 29 6.01 -16.64 -18.24
CA HIS A 29 6.65 -15.63 -19.12
C HIS A 29 7.60 -16.25 -20.14
N THR A 30 7.55 -15.68 -21.35
CA THR A 30 8.29 -16.11 -22.55
C THR A 30 9.11 -14.93 -23.07
N HIS A 31 10.39 -15.14 -23.34
CA HIS A 31 11.28 -14.15 -23.94
C HIS A 31 11.62 -14.53 -25.38
N THR A 32 11.71 -13.54 -26.27
CA THR A 32 12.22 -13.70 -27.64
C THR A 32 13.65 -13.17 -27.71
N LEU A 33 14.60 -14.01 -28.07
CA LEU A 33 16.00 -13.62 -28.27
C LEU A 33 16.18 -12.87 -29.60
N PRO A 34 17.29 -12.12 -29.77
CA PRO A 34 17.58 -11.36 -30.99
C PRO A 34 17.68 -12.21 -32.28
N ASP A 35 17.83 -13.53 -32.16
CA ASP A 35 17.84 -14.49 -33.26
C ASP A 35 16.45 -15.07 -33.59
N GLY A 36 15.42 -14.64 -32.88
CA GLY A 36 14.03 -15.08 -33.06
C GLY A 36 13.62 -16.28 -32.20
N THR A 37 14.51 -16.81 -31.36
CA THR A 37 14.20 -17.98 -30.51
C THR A 37 13.35 -17.60 -29.31
N LEU A 38 12.25 -18.32 -29.07
CA LEU A 38 11.36 -18.13 -27.91
C LEU A 38 11.77 -19.07 -26.76
N ILE A 39 11.95 -18.52 -25.56
CA ILE A 39 12.30 -19.27 -24.34
C ILE A 39 11.30 -18.95 -23.23
N THR A 40 10.62 -19.97 -22.73
CA THR A 40 9.72 -19.91 -21.55
C THR A 40 10.39 -20.62 -20.39
N HIS A 41 10.48 -19.99 -19.22
CA HIS A 41 11.07 -20.61 -18.03
C HIS A 41 10.43 -20.14 -16.73
N THR A 42 10.69 -20.89 -15.65
CA THR A 42 10.29 -20.60 -14.27
C THR A 42 11.51 -20.80 -13.35
N HIS A 43 11.70 -19.94 -12.33
CA HIS A 43 12.87 -19.99 -11.45
C HIS A 43 12.52 -20.23 -9.98
N SER A 44 13.38 -21.03 -9.32
CA SER A 44 13.53 -21.16 -7.87
C SER A 44 15.03 -21.11 -7.54
N HIS A 45 15.44 -20.32 -6.54
CA HIS A 45 16.86 -20.07 -6.24
C HIS A 45 17.27 -20.55 -4.84
N SER A 46 18.46 -21.15 -4.73
CA SER A 46 19.21 -21.25 -3.47
C SER A 46 20.74 -21.25 -3.69
N SER A 47 21.41 -20.45 -2.85
CA SER A 47 22.80 -20.54 -2.32
C SER A 47 23.97 -19.72 -2.93
N PRO A 48 24.97 -19.32 -2.09
CA PRO A 48 25.77 -18.08 -2.25
C PRO A 48 27.31 -18.27 -2.31
N HIS A 49 28.06 -17.19 -2.58
CA HIS A 49 29.53 -17.14 -2.48
C HIS A 49 30.04 -15.85 -1.78
N GLU A 50 31.13 -16.00 -1.00
CA GLU A 50 31.87 -14.97 -0.23
C GLU A 50 32.88 -14.17 -1.07
N HIS A 51 33.27 -12.95 -0.64
CA HIS A 51 34.65 -12.41 -0.71
C HIS A 51 34.84 -11.10 0.10
N HIS A 52 36.02 -10.95 0.72
CA HIS A 52 36.50 -9.79 1.51
C HIS A 52 37.17 -8.68 0.66
N SER A 53 37.08 -7.41 1.09
CA SER A 53 38.13 -6.37 0.87
C SER A 53 38.00 -5.15 1.80
N PRO A 54 39.13 -4.53 2.27
CA PRO A 54 39.13 -3.43 3.23
C PRO A 54 39.25 -2.05 2.54
N ALA A 55 38.12 -1.43 2.19
CA ALA A 55 38.05 -0.04 1.73
C ALA A 55 36.92 0.76 2.41
N ALA A 56 36.51 0.33 3.61
CA ALA A 56 35.24 0.68 4.22
C ALA A 56 35.04 2.13 4.74
N PRO A 57 36.04 2.92 5.18
CA PRO A 57 35.71 4.17 5.89
C PRO A 57 35.28 5.32 4.99
N HIS A 58 35.91 5.48 3.81
CA HIS A 58 35.62 6.61 2.91
C HIS A 58 34.37 6.40 2.06
N LEU A 59 34.06 5.13 1.73
CA LEU A 59 32.85 4.75 1.01
C LEU A 59 31.61 4.91 1.89
N HIS A 60 31.70 4.60 3.20
CA HIS A 60 30.58 4.76 4.12
C HIS A 60 30.07 6.20 4.18
N ALA A 61 30.96 7.20 4.31
CA ALA A 61 30.53 8.60 4.42
C ALA A 61 29.82 9.13 3.16
N GLN A 62 30.26 8.73 1.96
CA GLN A 62 29.60 9.10 0.71
C GLN A 62 28.26 8.39 0.52
N ILE A 63 28.18 7.10 0.89
CA ILE A 63 26.95 6.32 0.85
C ILE A 63 25.91 6.90 1.81
N HIS A 64 26.27 7.15 3.07
CA HIS A 64 25.35 7.66 4.09
C HIS A 64 24.82 9.07 3.76
N GLY A 65 25.66 9.96 3.21
CA GLY A 65 25.20 11.28 2.76
C GLY A 65 24.16 11.19 1.64
N THR A 66 24.36 10.31 0.65
CA THR A 66 23.40 10.12 -0.44
C THR A 66 22.10 9.45 0.00
N THR A 67 22.16 8.51 0.94
CA THR A 67 20.96 7.82 1.45
C THR A 67 20.00 8.78 2.13
N ILE A 68 20.49 9.66 3.01
CA ILE A 68 19.65 10.65 3.71
C ILE A 68 18.98 11.60 2.70
N THR A 69 19.74 12.09 1.70
CA THR A 69 19.17 12.99 0.69
C THR A 69 18.10 12.33 -0.18
N LEU A 70 18.23 11.02 -0.44
CA LEU A 70 17.25 10.27 -1.22
C LEU A 70 15.98 10.02 -0.40
N GLU A 71 16.12 9.64 0.87
CA GLU A 71 15.00 9.47 1.80
C GLU A 71 14.19 10.78 1.93
N GLU A 72 14.87 11.91 2.12
CA GLU A 72 14.24 13.24 2.18
C GLU A 72 13.50 13.57 0.87
N GLN A 73 14.08 13.24 -0.28
CA GLN A 73 13.45 13.48 -1.58
C GLN A 73 12.20 12.59 -1.80
N ILE A 74 12.24 11.34 -1.36
CA ILE A 74 11.12 10.41 -1.45
C ILE A 74 9.97 10.89 -0.57
N LEU A 75 10.26 11.20 0.70
CA LEU A 75 9.25 11.72 1.63
C LEU A 75 8.70 13.07 1.15
N GLY A 76 9.56 13.98 0.67
CA GLY A 76 9.14 15.26 0.11
C GLY A 76 8.24 15.11 -1.12
N LYS A 77 8.50 14.14 -2.00
CA LYS A 77 7.61 13.83 -3.13
C LYS A 77 6.26 13.30 -2.64
N ASN A 78 6.26 12.42 -1.64
CA ASN A 78 5.03 11.90 -1.06
C ASN A 78 4.19 13.03 -0.43
N ASP A 79 4.81 13.95 0.32
CA ASP A 79 4.12 15.07 0.97
C ASP A 79 3.44 16.01 -0.04
N LEU A 80 4.07 16.25 -1.19
CA LEU A 80 3.47 17.02 -2.28
C LEU A 80 2.20 16.35 -2.83
N LEU A 81 2.22 15.02 -2.96
CA LEU A 81 1.05 14.26 -3.41
C LEU A 81 -0.02 14.19 -2.31
N ALA A 82 0.37 14.04 -1.06
CA ALA A 82 -0.54 14.05 0.09
C ALA A 82 -1.28 15.38 0.20
N ALA A 83 -0.60 16.51 -0.02
CA ALA A 83 -1.23 17.83 -0.08
C ALA A 83 -2.29 17.92 -1.20
N GLN A 84 -2.03 17.34 -2.37
CA GLN A 84 -3.01 17.28 -3.45
C GLN A 84 -4.23 16.41 -3.08
N ASN A 85 -4.00 15.24 -2.50
CA ASN A 85 -5.06 14.35 -2.06
C ASN A 85 -5.95 15.03 -1.01
N ARG A 86 -5.32 15.69 -0.02
CA ARG A 86 -6.03 16.44 1.02
C ARG A 86 -6.93 17.51 0.43
N HIS A 87 -6.40 18.31 -0.50
CA HIS A 87 -7.18 19.33 -1.18
C HIS A 87 -8.37 18.70 -1.94
N TRP A 88 -8.14 17.60 -2.66
CA TRP A 88 -9.19 16.89 -3.38
C TRP A 88 -10.32 16.40 -2.47
N PHE A 89 -9.98 15.82 -1.31
CA PHE A 89 -10.96 15.39 -0.30
C PHE A 89 -11.73 16.58 0.29
N GLN A 90 -11.02 17.66 0.64
CA GLN A 90 -11.62 18.87 1.21
C GLN A 90 -12.60 19.54 0.25
N GLU A 91 -12.25 19.71 -1.02
CA GLU A 91 -13.14 20.29 -2.03
C GLU A 91 -14.46 19.51 -2.17
N ARG A 92 -14.43 18.20 -1.91
CA ARG A 92 -15.60 17.30 -1.98
C ARG A 92 -16.28 17.10 -0.64
N GLN A 93 -15.82 17.77 0.42
CA GLN A 93 -16.31 17.57 1.79
C GLN A 93 -16.24 16.09 2.21
N ILE A 94 -15.17 15.41 1.82
CA ILE A 94 -14.90 14.02 2.19
C ILE A 94 -14.01 14.01 3.41
N LEU A 95 -14.46 13.35 4.48
CA LEU A 95 -13.62 13.05 5.63
C LEU A 95 -12.81 11.78 5.34
N ALA A 96 -11.52 11.94 5.06
CA ALA A 96 -10.60 10.82 4.88
C ALA A 96 -9.92 10.45 6.21
N LEU A 97 -10.02 9.20 6.64
CA LEU A 97 -9.42 8.70 7.88
C LEU A 97 -8.49 7.52 7.58
N ASN A 98 -7.25 7.58 8.06
CA ASN A 98 -6.23 6.56 7.87
C ASN A 98 -6.13 5.66 9.11
N LEU A 99 -6.61 4.43 9.01
CA LEU A 99 -6.58 3.44 10.09
C LEU A 99 -5.24 2.69 10.05
N VAL A 100 -4.44 2.84 11.11
CA VAL A 100 -3.14 2.18 11.26
C VAL A 100 -3.11 1.30 12.51
N SER A 101 -2.44 0.16 12.44
CA SER A 101 -2.32 -0.78 13.57
C SER A 101 -1.21 -1.80 13.32
N SER A 102 -0.90 -2.63 14.31
CA SER A 102 -0.18 -3.89 14.06
C SER A 102 -1.08 -4.90 13.32
N PRO A 103 -0.52 -5.94 12.70
CA PRO A 103 -1.30 -7.06 12.17
C PRO A 103 -2.21 -7.66 13.25
N GLY A 104 -3.46 -7.96 12.91
CA GLY A 104 -4.39 -8.63 13.82
C GLY A 104 -5.01 -7.76 14.93
N SER A 105 -4.70 -6.47 15.05
CA SER A 105 -5.30 -5.58 16.07
C SER A 105 -6.81 -5.30 15.86
N GLY A 106 -7.42 -5.85 14.81
CA GLY A 106 -8.87 -5.80 14.59
C GLY A 106 -9.40 -4.64 13.75
N LYS A 107 -8.55 -3.99 12.93
CA LYS A 107 -8.95 -2.87 12.05
C LYS A 107 -10.18 -3.19 11.19
N THR A 108 -10.10 -4.25 10.38
CA THR A 108 -11.18 -4.67 9.49
C THR A 108 -12.46 -4.97 10.27
N THR A 109 -12.33 -5.62 11.43
CA THR A 109 -13.49 -5.95 12.27
C THR A 109 -14.17 -4.69 12.80
N LEU A 110 -13.39 -3.71 13.27
CA LEU A 110 -13.91 -2.42 13.71
C LEU A 110 -14.57 -1.66 12.54
N LEU A 111 -13.93 -1.66 11.38
CA LEU A 111 -14.41 -0.99 10.18
C LEU A 111 -15.73 -1.58 9.69
N VAL A 112 -15.79 -2.90 9.51
CA VAL A 112 -17.01 -3.63 9.11
C VAL A 112 -18.15 -3.36 10.09
N ARG A 113 -17.87 -3.38 11.40
CA ARG A 113 -18.89 -3.08 12.41
C ARG A 113 -19.40 -1.65 12.31
N THR A 114 -18.49 -0.69 12.16
CA THR A 114 -18.82 0.74 12.03
C THR A 114 -19.70 1.01 10.82
N ILE A 115 -19.38 0.42 9.67
CA ILE A 115 -20.16 0.58 8.43
C ILE A 115 -21.58 0.02 8.62
N ASN A 116 -21.72 -1.14 9.26
CA ASN A 116 -23.03 -1.75 9.50
C ASN A 116 -23.87 -0.95 10.50
N ASP A 117 -23.27 -0.51 11.61
CA ASP A 117 -23.99 0.23 12.66
C ASP A 117 -24.47 1.61 12.18
N LEU A 118 -23.76 2.22 11.24
CA LEU A 118 -24.07 3.55 10.67
C LEU A 118 -24.72 3.48 9.28
N LYS A 119 -25.14 2.28 8.85
CA LYS A 119 -25.73 2.05 7.54
C LYS A 119 -26.98 2.92 7.34
N GLY A 120 -27.01 3.65 6.23
CA GLY A 120 -28.11 4.57 5.88
C GLY A 120 -28.06 5.94 6.58
N GLN A 121 -27.13 6.16 7.51
CA GLN A 121 -26.90 7.47 8.14
C GLN A 121 -25.68 8.18 7.54
N VAL A 122 -24.65 7.41 7.19
CA VAL A 122 -23.39 7.91 6.64
C VAL A 122 -23.02 7.12 5.39
N ASN A 123 -22.53 7.83 4.38
CA ASN A 123 -21.98 7.22 3.17
C ASN A 123 -20.50 6.91 3.41
N PHE A 124 -20.17 5.62 3.38
CA PHE A 124 -18.79 5.15 3.47
C PHE A 124 -18.29 4.65 2.11
N SER A 125 -17.01 4.88 1.87
CA SER A 125 -16.22 4.14 0.89
C SER A 125 -14.89 3.75 1.51
N VAL A 126 -14.31 2.63 1.06
CA VAL A 126 -13.10 2.09 1.66
C VAL A 126 -11.99 1.94 0.63
N ILE A 127 -10.79 2.36 1.03
CA ILE A 127 -9.54 1.99 0.36
C ILE A 127 -8.84 1.05 1.31
N GLU A 128 -8.71 -0.21 0.92
CA GLU A 128 -8.05 -1.25 1.71
C GLU A 128 -6.64 -1.45 1.16
N GLY A 129 -5.64 -1.41 2.02
CA GLY A 129 -4.26 -1.72 1.69
C GLY A 129 -3.74 -2.93 2.46
N ASP A 130 -3.32 -3.97 1.75
CA ASP A 130 -2.66 -5.16 2.31
C ASP A 130 -1.53 -5.64 1.39
N GLN A 131 -0.65 -6.49 1.92
CA GLN A 131 0.46 -7.11 1.17
C GLN A 131 -0.01 -8.24 0.26
N ALA A 132 -1.09 -8.93 0.65
CA ALA A 132 -1.61 -10.07 -0.09
C ALA A 132 -3.07 -10.33 0.23
N THR A 133 -3.71 -11.11 -0.66
CA THR A 133 -5.10 -11.57 -0.55
C THR A 133 -6.14 -10.47 -0.76
N LEU A 134 -7.41 -10.88 -0.87
CA LEU A 134 -8.58 -10.00 -1.00
C LEU A 134 -9.53 -10.15 0.20
N ASN A 135 -9.05 -10.79 1.28
CA ASN A 135 -9.91 -11.27 2.36
C ASN A 135 -10.59 -10.12 3.08
N ASP A 136 -9.84 -9.08 3.46
CA ASP A 136 -10.38 -7.96 4.22
C ASP A 136 -11.28 -7.07 3.33
N ALA A 137 -10.87 -6.78 2.10
CA ALA A 137 -11.76 -6.11 1.15
C ALA A 137 -13.02 -6.92 0.76
N GLN A 138 -13.00 -8.26 0.79
CA GLN A 138 -14.22 -9.06 0.63
C GLN A 138 -15.15 -8.90 1.83
N ARG A 139 -14.63 -9.01 3.06
CA ARG A 139 -15.40 -8.81 4.30
C ARG A 139 -16.03 -7.42 4.35
N ILE A 140 -15.31 -6.40 3.86
CA ILE A 140 -15.83 -5.04 3.77
C ILE A 140 -16.93 -4.94 2.71
N ARG A 141 -16.77 -5.57 1.55
CA ARG A 141 -17.81 -5.57 0.49
C ARG A 141 -19.11 -6.21 0.95
N GLU A 142 -19.05 -7.26 1.78
CA GLU A 142 -20.24 -7.94 2.31
C GLU A 142 -21.17 -6.99 3.10
N THR A 143 -20.67 -5.85 3.59
CA THR A 143 -21.48 -4.80 4.22
C THR A 143 -22.35 -4.01 3.22
N GLY A 144 -22.03 -4.09 1.92
CA GLY A 144 -22.58 -3.28 0.84
C GLY A 144 -21.81 -1.98 0.57
N CYS A 145 -20.69 -1.74 1.26
CA CYS A 145 -19.83 -0.58 1.04
C CYS A 145 -18.98 -0.74 -0.23
N GLN A 146 -18.76 0.37 -0.95
CA GLN A 146 -17.81 0.40 -2.05
C GLN A 146 -16.39 0.32 -1.52
N VAL A 147 -15.60 -0.62 -2.04
CA VAL A 147 -14.23 -0.87 -1.62
C VAL A 147 -13.30 -1.09 -2.81
N VAL A 148 -12.11 -0.51 -2.74
CA VAL A 148 -10.99 -0.78 -3.65
C VAL A 148 -9.84 -1.36 -2.83
N GLN A 149 -9.25 -2.44 -3.35
CA GLN A 149 -8.01 -3.02 -2.82
C GLN A 149 -6.80 -2.36 -3.46
N ILE A 150 -5.80 -2.03 -2.65
CA ILE A 150 -4.42 -1.79 -3.05
C ILE A 150 -3.59 -2.96 -2.53
N ASN A 151 -3.17 -3.85 -3.42
CA ASN A 151 -2.19 -4.87 -3.09
C ASN A 151 -0.81 -4.25 -3.20
N THR A 152 -0.15 -4.08 -2.05
CA THR A 152 1.16 -3.44 -1.94
C THR A 152 2.33 -4.37 -2.26
N GLY A 153 2.07 -5.66 -2.51
CA GLY A 153 3.10 -6.67 -2.67
C GLY A 153 3.97 -6.76 -1.42
N THR A 154 5.25 -6.46 -1.55
CA THR A 154 6.19 -6.41 -0.41
C THR A 154 6.16 -5.08 0.37
N GLY A 155 5.35 -4.10 -0.05
CA GLY A 155 5.22 -2.81 0.62
C GLY A 155 4.69 -2.94 2.05
N CYS A 156 5.24 -2.17 2.99
CA CYS A 156 4.82 -2.18 4.41
C CYS A 156 3.86 -1.05 4.79
N HIS A 157 3.44 -0.23 3.82
CA HIS A 157 2.60 0.95 4.00
C HIS A 157 1.98 1.38 2.66
N LEU A 158 0.97 2.23 2.74
CA LEU A 158 0.42 2.95 1.59
C LEU A 158 1.15 4.29 1.36
N GLU A 159 1.20 4.72 0.11
CA GLU A 159 1.72 6.03 -0.30
C GLU A 159 0.61 6.92 -0.88
N ALA A 160 0.81 8.25 -0.85
CA ALA A 160 -0.17 9.20 -1.36
C ALA A 160 -0.50 8.99 -2.85
N ALA A 161 0.47 8.53 -3.66
CA ALA A 161 0.24 8.19 -5.07
C ALA A 161 -0.79 7.06 -5.23
N MET A 162 -0.73 6.05 -4.36
CA MET A 162 -1.64 4.91 -4.39
C MET A 162 -3.07 5.35 -4.03
N ILE A 163 -3.21 6.22 -3.03
CA ILE A 163 -4.50 6.80 -2.63
C ILE A 163 -5.14 7.59 -3.78
N LYS A 164 -4.34 8.36 -4.52
CA LYS A 164 -4.81 9.08 -5.71
C LYS A 164 -5.40 8.15 -6.75
N THR A 165 -4.71 7.06 -7.07
CA THR A 165 -5.21 6.06 -8.01
C THR A 165 -6.50 5.42 -7.49
N ALA A 166 -6.54 5.09 -6.19
CA ALA A 166 -7.69 4.45 -5.58
C ALA A 166 -8.94 5.32 -5.53
N TYR A 167 -8.88 6.58 -5.11
CA TYR A 167 -10.08 7.41 -5.12
C TYR A 167 -10.56 7.78 -6.54
N ASN A 168 -9.67 7.77 -7.55
CA ASN A 168 -10.06 7.98 -8.94
C ASN A 168 -10.88 6.83 -9.51
N ASP A 169 -10.60 5.60 -9.05
CA ASP A 169 -11.35 4.40 -9.41
C ASP A 169 -12.63 4.26 -8.56
N LEU A 170 -12.50 4.38 -7.24
CA LEU A 170 -13.59 4.28 -6.26
C LEU A 170 -14.66 5.37 -6.46
N LYS A 171 -14.24 6.58 -6.85
CA LYS A 171 -15.09 7.78 -7.06
C LYS A 171 -16.05 8.02 -5.88
N PRO A 172 -15.52 8.18 -4.65
CA PRO A 172 -16.36 8.37 -3.47
C PRO A 172 -17.28 9.59 -3.63
N SER A 173 -18.51 9.46 -3.15
CA SER A 173 -19.49 10.55 -3.17
C SER A 173 -19.01 11.78 -2.40
N ALA A 174 -19.40 12.98 -2.81
CA ALA A 174 -19.17 14.18 -1.99
C ALA A 174 -19.96 14.12 -0.68
N ASN A 175 -19.51 14.84 0.36
CA ASN A 175 -20.11 14.84 1.71
C ASN A 175 -20.17 13.43 2.33
N SER A 176 -19.06 12.69 2.28
CA SER A 176 -18.97 11.29 2.71
C SER A 176 -17.72 11.03 3.55
N ILE A 177 -17.54 9.77 3.97
CA ILE A 177 -16.34 9.33 4.68
C ILE A 177 -15.59 8.31 3.82
N VAL A 178 -14.29 8.53 3.64
CA VAL A 178 -13.36 7.55 3.08
C VAL A 178 -12.53 6.98 4.21
N MET A 179 -12.71 5.69 4.48
CA MET A 179 -11.86 4.95 5.41
C MET A 179 -10.71 4.32 4.62
N ILE A 180 -9.48 4.65 4.99
CA ILE A 180 -8.27 4.08 4.43
C ILE A 180 -7.76 3.07 5.45
N GLU A 181 -7.97 1.79 5.20
CA GLU A 181 -7.39 0.73 6.03
C GLU A 181 -5.96 0.47 5.54
N ASN A 182 -4.96 0.88 6.34
CA ASN A 182 -3.56 0.73 5.96
C ASN A 182 -3.04 -0.69 6.24
N VAL A 183 -1.88 -1.01 5.69
CA VAL A 183 -1.16 -2.26 5.96
C VAL A 183 -0.93 -2.39 7.47
N GLY A 184 -1.06 -3.61 8.00
CA GLY A 184 -0.75 -3.91 9.41
C GLY A 184 0.72 -3.68 9.73
N ASN A 185 1.08 -2.45 10.09
CA ASN A 185 2.42 -2.04 10.50
C ASN A 185 2.32 -0.74 11.32
N LEU A 186 3.03 -0.64 12.44
CA LEU A 186 3.07 0.57 13.27
C LEU A 186 4.29 1.47 13.07
N VAL A 187 5.24 1.04 12.24
CA VAL A 187 6.50 1.74 11.98
C VAL A 187 6.44 2.48 10.65
N CYS A 188 6.30 1.76 9.53
CA CYS A 188 6.34 2.38 8.20
C CYS A 188 5.23 3.45 8.01
N PRO A 189 3.94 3.18 8.33
CA PRO A 189 2.86 4.12 8.05
C PRO A 189 2.92 5.44 8.84
N ALA A 190 3.77 5.53 9.86
CA ALA A 190 3.96 6.74 10.64
C ALA A 190 4.66 7.86 9.84
N LEU A 191 5.49 7.49 8.87
CA LEU A 191 6.31 8.44 8.09
C LEU A 191 5.62 8.98 6.84
N PHE A 192 4.55 8.32 6.38
CA PHE A 192 3.90 8.63 5.09
C PHE A 192 2.54 9.28 5.30
N ASP A 193 2.45 10.56 4.96
CA ASP A 193 1.18 11.29 4.83
C ASP A 193 0.45 10.82 3.56
N LEU A 194 -0.85 10.56 3.65
CA LEU A 194 -1.68 10.14 2.53
C LEU A 194 -2.61 11.26 2.03
N GLY A 195 -2.66 12.37 2.77
CA GLY A 195 -3.64 13.44 2.58
C GLY A 195 -4.92 13.23 3.40
N GLU A 196 -4.90 12.29 4.35
CA GLU A 196 -5.98 12.08 5.31
C GLU A 196 -6.22 13.32 6.20
N SER A 197 -7.42 13.41 6.76
CA SER A 197 -7.74 14.40 7.79
C SER A 197 -7.20 14.01 9.16
N ALA A 198 -7.14 12.71 9.45
CA ALA A 198 -6.56 12.17 10.68
C ALA A 198 -6.06 10.74 10.49
N LYS A 199 -4.96 10.41 11.17
CA LYS A 199 -4.54 9.04 11.44
C LYS A 199 -5.22 8.53 12.71
N VAL A 200 -5.81 7.35 12.63
CA VAL A 200 -6.46 6.67 13.76
C VAL A 200 -5.65 5.42 14.05
N VAL A 201 -4.97 5.40 15.20
CA VAL A 201 -4.18 4.25 15.66
C VAL A 201 -5.10 3.30 16.42
N ILE A 202 -5.11 2.03 16.02
CA ILE A 202 -5.88 0.97 16.68
C ILE A 202 -4.91 0.01 17.36
N LEU A 203 -5.09 -0.22 18.65
CA LEU A 203 -4.27 -1.10 19.48
C LEU A 203 -5.14 -2.17 20.12
N SER A 204 -4.59 -3.38 20.24
CA SER A 204 -5.23 -4.48 20.98
C SER A 204 -4.59 -4.67 22.36
N VAL A 205 -5.29 -5.30 23.31
CA VAL A 205 -4.71 -5.62 24.63
C VAL A 205 -3.64 -6.71 24.53
N THR A 206 -3.70 -7.56 23.50
CA THR A 206 -2.77 -8.67 23.27
C THR A 206 -1.44 -8.23 22.62
N GLU A 207 -1.30 -6.93 22.35
CA GLU A 207 -0.12 -6.30 21.74
C GLU A 207 1.02 -6.08 22.73
#